data_AF-A0A1I9G7B1-F1
#
_entry.id   AF-A0A1I9G7B1-F1
#
_cell.length_a   1.000
_cell.length_b   1.000
_cell.length_c   1.000
_cell.angle_alpha   90.00
_cell.angle_beta   90.00
_cell.angle_gamma   90.00
#
_symmetry.space_group_name_H-M   'P 1'
#
loop_
_entity.id
_entity.type
_entity.pdbx_description
1 polymer ?
#
loop_
_entity_poly.entity_id
_entity_poly.type
_entity_poly.pdbx_seq_one_letter_code
_entity_poly.pdbx_strand_id
1 'polypeptide(L)'
;MVPLPECASGEWGPAKAYRLFGLIPLTHEDAIINCGRILEINFRMMKPLAEFVASLHKNRVDDRNLQGHCQTLIRGDIVRIQVDFYEDGQYGLDIYTRENSSTIPNGGKQLLTHCCKYLINVRM
;
A
#
# COMPACT_ATOMS: atom_id res chain seq x y z
N MET A 1 15.14 10.91 -18.24
CA MET A 1 14.01 10.35 -17.45
C MET A 1 14.60 9.60 -16.28
N VAL A 2 14.12 9.84 -15.05
CA VAL A 2 14.49 9.03 -13.88
C VAL A 2 13.62 7.77 -13.94
N PRO A 3 14.17 6.56 -13.72
CA PRO A 3 13.36 5.34 -13.71
C PRO A 3 12.30 5.42 -12.60
N LEU A 4 11.19 4.71 -12.76
CA LEU A 4 10.21 4.56 -11.67
C LEU A 4 10.83 3.72 -10.53
N PRO A 5 10.36 3.90 -9.28
CA PRO A 5 10.74 3.03 -8.17
C PRO A 5 10.46 1.55 -8.48
N GLU A 6 11.31 0.66 -7.94
CA GLU A 6 11.23 -0.79 -8.14
C GLU A 6 10.06 -1.44 -7.37
N CYS A 7 8.82 -1.11 -7.75
CA CYS A 7 7.62 -1.73 -7.22
C CYS A 7 7.28 -3.06 -7.89
N ALA A 8 6.38 -3.82 -7.27
CA ALA A 8 5.77 -5.01 -7.84
C ALA A 8 5.18 -4.73 -9.23
N SER A 9 5.23 -5.72 -10.12
CA SER A 9 4.69 -5.60 -11.48
C SER A 9 3.16 -5.42 -11.48
N GLY A 10 2.63 -4.83 -12.55
CA GLY A 10 1.20 -4.62 -12.73
C GLY A 10 0.76 -3.15 -12.64
N GLU A 11 -0.56 -2.97 -12.52
CA GLU A 11 -1.23 -1.67 -12.58
C GLU A 11 -0.97 -0.79 -11.35
N TRP A 12 -0.89 0.52 -11.58
CA TRP A 12 -0.84 1.53 -10.52
C TRP A 12 -2.25 1.98 -10.15
N GLY A 13 -2.42 2.38 -8.90
CA GLY A 13 -3.69 2.84 -8.34
C GLY A 13 -4.56 1.73 -7.74
N PRO A 14 -5.71 2.11 -7.16
CA PRO A 14 -6.55 1.23 -6.35
C PRO A 14 -7.50 0.34 -7.14
N ALA A 15 -7.58 0.47 -8.47
CA ALA A 15 -8.56 -0.24 -9.29
C ALA A 15 -8.49 -1.77 -9.11
N LYS A 16 -7.28 -2.33 -9.03
CA LYS A 16 -7.04 -3.75 -8.71
C LYS A 16 -7.57 -4.12 -7.33
N ALA A 17 -7.28 -3.30 -6.33
CA ALA A 17 -7.65 -3.52 -4.94
C ALA A 17 -9.17 -3.54 -4.78
N TYR A 18 -9.88 -2.61 -5.43
CA TYR A 18 -11.34 -2.61 -5.47
C TYR A 18 -11.89 -3.87 -6.13
N ARG A 19 -11.46 -4.15 -7.38
CA ARG A 19 -12.01 -5.23 -8.21
C ARG A 19 -11.79 -6.63 -7.64
N LEU A 20 -10.62 -6.90 -7.05
CA LEU A 20 -10.24 -8.25 -6.60
C LEU A 20 -10.41 -8.44 -5.08
N PHE A 21 -10.19 -7.39 -4.30
CA PHE A 21 -10.17 -7.47 -2.85
C PHE A 21 -11.36 -6.78 -2.19
N GLY A 22 -12.20 -6.05 -2.94
CA GLY A 22 -13.31 -5.29 -2.36
C GLY A 22 -12.80 -4.15 -1.46
N LEU A 23 -11.60 -3.64 -1.74
CA LEU A 23 -10.97 -2.57 -0.97
C LEU A 23 -11.24 -1.22 -1.65
N ILE A 24 -12.20 -0.46 -1.13
CA ILE A 24 -12.64 0.82 -1.70
C ILE A 24 -11.69 1.93 -1.22
N PRO A 25 -11.03 2.68 -2.12
CA PRO A 25 -10.25 3.86 -1.73
C PRO A 25 -11.17 4.95 -1.16
N LEU A 26 -10.79 5.55 -0.04
CA LEU A 26 -11.54 6.64 0.59
C LEU A 26 -10.86 8.01 0.44
N THR A 27 -9.53 8.04 0.28
CA THR A 27 -8.78 9.30 0.17
C THR A 27 -8.11 9.51 -1.17
N HIS A 28 -7.62 8.45 -1.83
CA HIS A 28 -6.88 8.57 -3.09
C HIS A 28 -7.38 7.53 -4.10
N GLU A 29 -8.13 7.99 -5.09
CA GLU A 29 -8.67 7.16 -6.17
C GLU A 29 -7.69 7.04 -7.36
N ASP A 30 -6.75 7.99 -7.47
CA ASP A 30 -5.75 8.06 -8.53
C ASP A 30 -4.47 7.30 -8.20
N ALA A 31 -3.78 6.86 -9.25
CA ALA A 31 -2.49 6.16 -9.17
C ALA A 31 -1.32 7.04 -8.69
N ILE A 32 -1.42 8.36 -8.88
CA ILE A 32 -0.37 9.33 -8.57
C ILE A 32 -0.85 10.21 -7.43
N ILE A 33 -0.03 10.31 -6.39
CA ILE A 33 -0.30 11.14 -5.21
C ILE A 33 0.77 12.22 -5.13
N ASN A 34 0.37 13.46 -4.90
CA ASN A 34 1.29 14.55 -4.57
C ASN A 34 1.03 14.95 -3.11
N CYS A 35 2.04 14.89 -2.26
CA CYS A 35 1.89 15.20 -0.84
C CYS A 35 3.12 15.89 -0.26
N GLY A 36 2.96 16.40 0.97
CA GLY A 36 4.07 16.85 1.79
C GLY A 36 4.72 15.70 2.55
N ARG A 37 5.22 16.01 3.74
CA ARG A 37 5.93 15.05 4.60
C ARG A 37 5.08 13.86 5.07
N ILE A 38 3.80 14.06 5.35
CA ILE A 38 2.92 13.01 5.88
C ILE A 38 1.85 12.69 4.82
N LEU A 39 1.66 11.41 4.55
CA LEU A 39 0.59 10.89 3.70
C LEU A 39 -0.28 9.91 4.48
N GLU A 40 -1.58 10.03 4.31
CA GLU A 40 -2.59 9.11 4.85
C GLU A 40 -3.47 8.56 3.73
N ILE A 41 -3.43 7.25 3.55
CA ILE A 41 -4.26 6.53 2.58
C ILE A 41 -5.25 5.68 3.37
N ASN A 42 -6.54 5.95 3.16
CA ASN A 42 -7.62 5.22 3.81
C ASN A 42 -8.40 4.39 2.79
N PHE A 43 -8.78 3.19 3.22
CA PHE A 43 -9.64 2.30 2.47
C PHE A 43 -10.78 1.78 3.34
N ARG A 44 -11.91 1.42 2.72
CA ARG A 44 -12.98 0.61 3.31
C ARG A 44 -12.94 -0.82 2.75
N MET A 45 -13.01 -1.80 3.65
CA MET A 45 -13.13 -3.22 3.32
C MET A 45 -14.60 -3.59 3.12
N MET A 46 -14.95 -4.06 1.91
CA MET A 46 -16.29 -4.60 1.61
C MET A 46 -16.44 -6.08 2.00
N LYS A 47 -15.32 -6.77 2.16
CA LYS A 47 -15.24 -8.15 2.65
C LYS A 47 -14.11 -8.28 3.66
N PRO A 48 -14.15 -9.27 4.58
CA PRO A 48 -13.10 -9.47 5.57
C PRO A 48 -11.74 -9.75 4.91
N LEU A 49 -10.79 -8.83 5.10
CA LEU A 49 -9.38 -9.00 4.77
C LEU A 49 -8.58 -9.01 6.07
N ALA A 50 -7.41 -9.65 6.05
CA ALA A 50 -6.52 -9.74 7.18
C ALA A 50 -5.11 -9.33 6.77
N GLU A 51 -4.35 -8.83 7.75
CA GLU A 51 -2.93 -8.47 7.63
C GLU A 51 -2.63 -7.56 6.43
N PHE A 52 -2.44 -6.27 6.68
CA PHE A 52 -2.01 -5.32 5.66
C PHE A 52 -0.54 -4.95 5.86
N VAL A 53 0.23 -5.04 4.78
CA VAL A 53 1.65 -4.65 4.75
C VAL A 53 1.84 -3.62 3.65
N ALA A 54 2.54 -2.54 3.99
CA ALA A 54 2.88 -1.47 3.08
C ALA A 54 4.40 -1.43 2.92
N SER A 55 4.89 -1.56 1.69
CA SER A 55 6.32 -1.50 1.35
C SER A 55 6.60 -0.23 0.56
N LEU A 56 7.53 0.58 1.07
CA LEU A 56 7.93 1.83 0.45
C LEU A 56 9.25 1.64 -0.29
N HIS A 57 9.31 2.21 -1.50
CA HIS A 57 10.42 2.08 -2.43
C HIS A 57 10.88 3.45 -2.90
N LYS A 58 12.20 3.65 -2.98
CA LYS A 58 12.81 4.83 -3.59
C LYS A 58 14.10 4.44 -4.29
N ASN A 59 14.30 4.91 -5.51
CA ASN A 59 15.52 4.62 -6.26
C ASN A 59 16.78 5.00 -5.47
N ARG A 60 17.77 4.11 -5.49
CA ARG A 60 19.09 4.29 -4.83
C ARG A 60 19.03 4.31 -3.29
N VAL A 61 17.90 3.93 -2.70
CA VAL A 61 17.74 3.78 -1.25
C VAL A 61 17.37 2.33 -0.96
N ASP A 62 18.01 1.71 0.04
CA ASP A 62 17.63 0.37 0.48
C ASP A 62 16.25 0.42 1.15
N ASP A 63 15.30 -0.38 0.67
CA ASP A 63 13.94 -0.47 1.19
C ASP A 63 13.90 -0.74 2.70
N ARG A 64 14.90 -1.42 3.26
CA ARG A 64 14.99 -1.66 4.72
C ARG A 64 15.02 -0.36 5.53
N ASN A 65 15.59 0.69 4.98
CA ASN A 65 15.62 2.01 5.61
C ASN A 65 14.26 2.72 5.51
N LEU A 66 13.39 2.29 4.61
CA LEU A 66 12.09 2.90 4.32
C LEU A 66 10.94 2.23 5.08
N GLN A 67 11.06 0.95 5.41
CA GLN A 67 9.98 0.18 6.06
C GLN A 67 9.53 0.78 7.40
N GLY A 68 10.45 1.40 8.17
CA GLY A 68 10.12 2.06 9.44
C GLY A 68 9.24 3.32 9.30
N HIS A 69 9.08 3.83 8.07
CA HIS A 69 8.30 5.02 7.77
C HIS A 69 6.84 4.73 7.42
N CYS A 70 6.48 3.45 7.29
CA CYS A 70 5.12 3.01 6.99
C CYS A 70 4.45 2.44 8.23
N GLN A 71 3.22 2.87 8.50
CA GLN A 71 2.39 2.33 9.56
C GLN A 71 1.02 1.96 9.02
N THR A 72 0.57 0.76 9.35
CA THR A 72 -0.77 0.30 8.98
C THR A 72 -1.63 0.11 10.22
N LEU A 73 -2.82 0.69 10.20
CA LEU A 73 -3.82 0.57 11.26
C LEU A 73 -5.13 0.06 10.68
N ILE A 74 -5.72 -0.93 11.35
CA ILE A 74 -7.04 -1.47 11.00
C ILE A 74 -8.01 -1.15 12.15
N ARG A 75 -9.13 -0.50 11.84
CA ARG A 75 -10.21 -0.16 12.77
C ARG A 75 -11.55 -0.49 12.14
N GLY A 76 -12.16 -1.60 12.55
CA GLY A 76 -13.40 -2.08 11.95
C GLY A 76 -13.18 -2.46 10.48
N ASP A 77 -13.96 -1.85 9.59
CA ASP A 77 -13.87 -1.98 8.14
C ASP A 77 -12.86 -1.00 7.51
N ILE A 78 -12.23 -0.12 8.30
CA ILE A 78 -11.31 0.89 7.79
C ILE A 78 -9.86 0.44 7.93
N VAL A 79 -9.11 0.56 6.84
CA VAL A 79 -7.66 0.39 6.80
C VAL A 79 -7.03 1.73 6.51
N ARG A 80 -6.11 2.14 7.40
CA ARG A 80 -5.33 3.36 7.28
C ARG A 80 -3.86 2.99 7.11
N ILE A 81 -3.25 3.50 6.05
CA ILE A 81 -1.81 3.42 5.81
C ILE A 81 -1.26 4.84 5.93
N GLN A 82 -0.36 5.05 6.87
CA GLN A 82 0.30 6.32 7.09
C GLN A 82 1.77 6.19 6.72
N VAL A 83 2.28 7.18 5.99
CA VAL A 83 3.70 7.27 5.62
C VAL A 83 4.26 8.61 6.09
N ASP A 84 5.38 8.59 6.81
CA ASP A 84 6.17 9.79 7.19
C ASP A 84 7.48 9.82 6.39
N PHE A 85 7.51 10.64 5.35
CA PHE A 85 8.66 10.75 4.46
C PHE A 85 9.80 11.52 5.13
N TYR A 86 11.04 11.07 4.92
CA TYR A 86 12.22 11.72 5.48
C TYR A 86 12.85 12.77 4.56
N GLU A 87 12.60 12.71 3.25
CA GLU A 87 13.12 13.68 2.28
C GLU A 87 12.22 13.78 1.03
N ASP A 88 12.45 14.80 0.20
CA ASP A 88 11.77 14.98 -1.08
C ASP A 88 12.09 13.87 -2.08
N GLY A 89 11.17 13.67 -3.03
CA GLY A 89 11.43 12.82 -4.19
C GLY A 89 10.22 12.05 -4.67
N GLN A 90 10.49 10.98 -5.41
CA GLN A 90 9.48 10.09 -5.95
C GLN A 90 9.60 8.71 -5.30
N TYR A 91 8.50 8.27 -4.71
CA TYR A 91 8.38 7.02 -3.98
C TYR A 91 7.36 6.12 -4.65
N GLY A 92 7.55 4.82 -4.50
CA GLY A 92 6.57 3.81 -4.84
C GLY A 92 6.08 3.16 -3.55
N LEU A 93 4.78 3.02 -3.38
CA LEU A 93 4.19 2.34 -2.23
C LEU A 93 3.43 1.11 -2.72
N ASP A 94 3.91 -0.08 -2.40
CA ASP A 94 3.18 -1.33 -2.62
C ASP A 94 2.36 -1.70 -1.39
N ILE A 95 1.11 -2.11 -1.60
CA ILE A 95 0.21 -2.54 -0.53
C ILE A 95 -0.16 -4.00 -0.78
N TYR A 96 0.02 -4.80 0.26
CA TYR A 96 -0.29 -6.23 0.27
C TYR A 96 -1.33 -6.52 1.34
N THR A 97 -2.19 -7.49 1.04
CA THR A 97 -3.18 -8.02 1.97
C THR A 97 -3.36 -9.51 1.75
N ARG A 98 -4.01 -10.21 2.67
CA ARG A 98 -4.55 -11.55 2.40
C ARG A 98 -6.04 -11.61 2.69
N GLU A 99 -6.71 -12.58 2.08
CA GLU A 99 -8.10 -12.85 2.44
C GLU A 99 -8.15 -13.47 3.83
N ASN A 100 -9.18 -13.13 4.60
CA ASN A 100 -9.44 -13.78 5.87
C ASN A 100 -10.12 -15.13 5.62
N SER A 101 -9.36 -16.11 5.13
CA SER A 101 -9.87 -17.44 4.85
C SER A 101 -9.74 -18.34 6.07
N SER A 102 -10.86 -18.58 6.75
CA SER A 102 -10.99 -19.61 7.78
C SER A 102 -11.00 -21.03 7.20
N THR A 103 -10.88 -21.19 5.88
CA THR A 103 -11.05 -22.46 5.17
C THR A 103 -9.76 -23.08 4.67
N ILE A 104 -8.57 -22.61 5.09
CA ILE A 104 -7.31 -23.27 4.74
C ILE A 104 -7.22 -24.59 5.53
N PRO A 105 -7.40 -25.76 4.87
CA PRO A 105 -7.22 -27.03 5.53
C PRO A 105 -5.72 -27.16 5.78
N ASN A 106 -5.31 -27.39 7.03
CA ASN A 106 -3.91 -27.58 7.50
C ASN A 106 -3.17 -26.35 8.06
N GLY A 107 -3.85 -25.26 8.43
CA GLY A 107 -3.24 -24.22 9.29
C GLY A 107 -2.08 -23.43 8.66
N GLY A 108 -1.90 -23.53 7.34
CA GLY A 108 -0.95 -22.70 6.60
C GLY A 108 -1.45 -21.26 6.50
N LYS A 109 -0.60 -20.27 6.77
CA LYS A 109 -0.93 -18.86 6.51
C LYS A 109 -0.89 -18.64 4.98
N GLN A 110 -1.99 -18.14 4.40
CA GLN A 110 -2.00 -17.72 3.00
C GLN A 110 -0.92 -16.66 2.77
N LEU A 111 -0.23 -16.70 1.62
CA LEU A 111 0.75 -15.66 1.29
C LEU A 111 0.07 -14.29 1.16
N LEU A 112 0.78 -13.23 1.54
CA LEU A 112 0.35 -11.87 1.23
C LEU A 112 0.29 -11.69 -0.28
N THR A 113 -0.80 -11.09 -0.76
CA THR A 113 -1.02 -10.82 -2.18
C THR A 113 -0.98 -9.31 -2.40
N HIS A 114 -0.25 -8.88 -3.42
CA HIS A 114 -0.20 -7.49 -3.84
C HIS A 114 -1.59 -7.03 -4.29
N CYS A 115 -2.16 -6.02 -3.62
CA CYS A 115 -3.48 -5.51 -3.96
C CYS A 115 -3.45 -4.22 -4.78
N CYS A 116 -2.56 -3.27 -4.48
CA CYS A 116 -2.39 -2.04 -5.25
C CYS A 116 -1.05 -1.37 -4.95
N LYS A 117 -0.75 -0.32 -5.74
CA LYS A 117 0.43 0.51 -5.53
C LYS A 117 0.21 1.96 -5.94
N TYR A 118 0.94 2.89 -5.33
CA TYR A 118 0.86 4.33 -5.63
C TYR A 118 2.23 4.92 -5.96
N LEU A 119 2.27 5.77 -6.97
CA LEU A 119 3.42 6.63 -7.24
C LEU A 119 3.24 7.93 -6.47
N ILE A 120 4.15 8.23 -5.56
CA ILE A 120 4.01 9.35 -4.63
C ILE A 120 5.12 10.36 -4.90
N ASN A 121 4.73 11.59 -5.23
CA ASN A 121 5.66 12.71 -5.33
C ASN A 121 5.59 13.53 -4.05
N VAL A 122 6.72 13.57 -3.33
CA VAL A 122 6.88 14.25 -2.04
C VAL A 122 7.61 15.57 -2.24
N ARG A 123 7.04 16.65 -1.71
CA ARG A 123 7.67 17.98 -1.63
C ARG A 123 7.38 18.62 -0.27
N MET A 124 8.43 18.85 0.53
CA MET A 124 8.38 19.47 1.87
C MET A 124 8.40 21.00 1.85
#